data_AF-A0A3C0GVT2-F1
#
_entry.id   AF-A0A3C0GVT2-F1
#
_cell.length_a   1.000
_cell.length_b   1.000
_cell.length_c   1.000
_cell.angle_alpha   90.00
_cell.angle_beta   90.00
_cell.angle_gamma   90.00
#
_symmetry.space_group_name_H-M   'P 1'
#
loop_
_entity.id
_entity.type
_entity.pdbx_description
1 polymer ?
#
loop_
_entity_poly.entity_id
_entity_poly.type
_entity_poly.pdbx_seq_one_letter_code
_entity_poly.pdbx_strand_id
1 'polypeptide(L)'
;MSEPSPSALSTSARGWTLASAALGLVPLLLQLPTVLAAIIGVVAVVTALVSRQRVLAAPLRLLLVLGMLAAIYWQMGARPGRDTGCALLAAMLALKSSELRSLRDARSLLGFALFSPFAAFLLDQGPTTMGLAVLAALTALLTLQRLAHAEGQAPTPRLGLQLRGIGRLIALGLPLALAGFWLFPRLSEPLWGIPERAVGKPGLSDQMEPDQWLDLMADDNPALRVQFFGPIPAPEQRYWRGPVMTQFDGRVWSQSHGSAGRPPPAVTRSGPRWDYQIDYEPTDRQQLVALDLPLQAPPGSDLGADHSLRSRTSLTALTRWRLQSAPAGSYVDALSPYQRRQALQLPEGFNPRTATLARQWRAEAGSDDAAIVRRALDWIRARFAYTLTTPLPGRDGVDEFLFDQQAG
;
A
#
# COMPACT_ATOMS: atom_id res chain seq x y z
N MET A 1 34.87 47.46 8.82
CA MET A 1 35.18 46.06 8.46
C MET A 1 34.36 45.72 7.23
N SER A 2 34.97 45.80 6.04
CA SER A 2 34.33 45.43 4.78
C SER A 2 34.11 43.92 4.74
N GLU A 3 32.87 43.47 4.55
CA GLU A 3 32.58 42.05 4.34
C GLU A 3 33.42 41.52 3.16
N PRO A 4 34.06 40.34 3.29
CA PRO A 4 34.78 39.75 2.18
C PRO A 4 33.79 39.46 1.04
N SER A 5 34.12 39.94 -0.16
CA SER A 5 33.32 39.69 -1.36
C SER A 5 33.11 38.18 -1.55
N PRO A 6 31.89 37.72 -1.91
CA PRO A 6 31.61 36.31 -2.06
C PRO A 6 32.55 35.71 -3.12
N SER A 7 33.34 34.74 -2.72
CA SER A 7 34.27 34.03 -3.61
C SER A 7 33.50 33.40 -4.78
N ALA A 8 33.83 33.84 -5.98
CA ALA A 8 33.22 33.36 -7.22
C ALA A 8 33.46 31.85 -7.40
N LEU A 9 32.41 31.13 -7.81
CA LEU A 9 32.46 29.68 -8.02
C LEU A 9 33.25 29.33 -9.29
N SER A 10 34.33 28.56 -9.15
CA SER A 10 35.12 28.10 -10.30
C SER A 10 34.32 27.17 -11.23
N THR A 11 34.68 27.12 -12.52
CA THR A 11 33.99 26.29 -13.52
C THR A 11 34.00 24.81 -13.16
N SER A 12 35.11 24.32 -12.60
CA SER A 12 35.24 22.93 -12.12
C SER A 12 34.32 22.68 -10.93
N ALA A 13 34.33 23.56 -9.92
CA ALA A 13 33.45 23.43 -8.75
C ALA A 13 31.97 23.44 -9.17
N ARG A 14 31.58 24.34 -10.08
CA ARG A 14 30.25 24.39 -10.68
C ARG A 14 29.86 23.07 -11.36
N GLY A 15 30.76 22.49 -12.15
CA GLY A 15 30.53 21.21 -12.83
C GLY A 15 30.25 20.06 -11.85
N TRP A 16 31.07 19.93 -10.80
CA TRP A 16 30.88 18.91 -9.76
C TRP A 16 29.60 19.11 -8.96
N THR A 17 29.25 20.36 -8.65
CA THR A 17 28.00 20.69 -7.96
C THR A 17 26.77 20.33 -8.79
N LEU A 18 26.75 20.67 -10.08
CA LEU A 18 25.65 20.31 -10.98
C LEU A 18 25.57 18.80 -11.20
N ALA A 19 26.69 18.10 -11.35
CA ALA A 19 26.72 16.65 -11.51
C ALA A 19 26.18 15.92 -10.27
N SER A 20 26.56 16.38 -9.07
CA SER A 20 26.07 15.81 -7.81
C SER A 20 24.56 16.07 -7.62
N ALA A 21 24.08 17.27 -7.98
CA ALA A 21 22.64 17.57 -7.94
C ALA A 21 21.86 16.71 -8.93
N ALA A 22 22.40 16.49 -10.14
CA ALA A 22 21.79 15.60 -11.14
C ALA A 22 21.72 14.15 -10.63
N LEU A 23 22.81 13.62 -10.07
CA LEU A 23 22.82 12.27 -9.48
C LEU A 23 21.82 12.12 -8.33
N GLY A 24 21.66 13.16 -7.49
CA GLY A 24 20.62 13.18 -6.46
C GLY A 24 19.20 13.20 -7.04
N LEU A 25 18.99 13.85 -8.18
CA LEU A 25 17.68 13.99 -8.83
C LEU A 25 17.24 12.73 -9.59
N VAL A 26 18.18 12.00 -10.22
CA VAL A 26 17.90 10.78 -11.02
C VAL A 26 16.97 9.77 -10.32
N PRO A 27 17.20 9.33 -9.07
CA PRO A 27 16.34 8.34 -8.44
C PRO A 27 14.90 8.84 -8.29
N LEU A 28 14.68 10.13 -8.03
CA LEU A 28 13.32 10.70 -8.02
C LEU A 28 12.68 10.69 -9.41
N LEU A 29 13.42 11.05 -10.47
CA LEU A 29 12.88 11.03 -11.82
C LEU A 29 12.45 9.64 -12.28
N LEU A 30 13.17 8.59 -11.85
CA LEU A 30 12.83 7.20 -12.18
C LEU A 30 11.54 6.72 -11.49
N GLN A 31 11.13 7.37 -10.40
CA GLN A 31 9.98 6.98 -9.58
C GLN A 31 8.74 7.86 -9.85
N LEU A 32 8.91 9.01 -10.50
CA LEU A 32 7.82 9.93 -10.86
C LEU A 32 7.11 9.50 -12.16
N PRO A 33 5.85 9.92 -12.37
CA PRO A 33 5.15 9.74 -13.64
C PRO A 33 6.02 10.22 -14.82
N THR A 34 6.10 9.42 -15.89
CA THR A 34 7.08 9.61 -16.98
C THR A 34 7.04 11.00 -17.61
N VAL A 35 5.84 11.57 -17.80
CA VAL A 35 5.66 12.92 -18.34
C VAL A 35 6.19 13.98 -17.38
N LEU A 36 5.84 13.88 -16.09
CA LEU A 36 6.32 14.79 -15.06
C LEU A 36 7.84 14.70 -14.88
N ALA A 37 8.38 13.47 -14.87
CA ALA A 37 9.81 13.22 -14.82
C ALA A 37 10.54 13.84 -16.02
N ALA A 38 9.98 13.71 -17.23
CA ALA A 38 10.54 14.33 -18.43
C ALA A 38 10.53 15.87 -18.33
N ILE A 39 9.44 16.48 -17.87
CA ILE A 39 9.33 17.93 -17.67
C ILE A 39 10.40 18.40 -16.67
N ILE A 40 10.48 17.78 -15.49
CA ILE A 40 11.46 18.14 -14.46
C ILE A 40 12.89 17.92 -14.97
N GLY A 41 13.15 16.81 -15.66
CA GLY A 41 14.45 16.51 -16.25
C GLY A 41 14.89 17.54 -17.28
N VAL A 42 14.00 17.94 -18.19
CA VAL A 42 14.27 19.00 -19.18
C VAL A 42 14.54 20.33 -18.48
N VAL A 43 13.71 20.72 -17.51
CA VAL A 43 13.92 21.94 -16.72
C VAL A 43 15.27 21.90 -16.03
N ALA A 44 15.63 20.79 -15.37
CA ALA A 44 16.91 20.63 -14.69
C ALA A 44 18.12 20.78 -15.64
N VAL A 45 18.05 20.18 -16.84
CA VAL A 45 19.11 20.31 -17.85
C VAL A 45 19.22 21.76 -18.34
N VAL A 46 18.09 22.39 -18.67
CA VAL A 46 18.06 23.78 -19.15
C VAL A 46 18.62 24.73 -18.09
N THR A 47 18.16 24.65 -16.85
CA THR A 47 18.64 25.52 -15.76
C THR A 47 20.11 25.26 -15.43
N ALA A 48 20.56 23.99 -15.49
CA ALA A 48 21.97 23.66 -15.33
C ALA A 48 22.85 24.26 -16.43
N LEU A 49 22.44 24.18 -17.69
CA LEU A 49 23.17 24.76 -18.83
C LEU A 49 23.22 26.30 -18.74
N VAL A 50 22.08 26.94 -18.48
CA VAL A 50 22.01 28.40 -18.34
C VAL A 50 22.86 28.88 -17.18
N SER A 51 22.83 28.18 -16.04
CA SER A 51 23.63 28.55 -14.87
C SER A 51 25.14 28.59 -15.14
N ARG A 52 25.66 27.89 -16.15
CA ARG A 52 27.08 27.98 -16.54
C ARG A 52 27.46 29.32 -17.14
N GLN A 53 26.50 30.02 -17.75
CA GLN A 53 26.74 31.27 -18.45
C GLN A 53 26.27 32.48 -17.63
N ARG A 54 25.05 32.41 -17.11
CA ARG A 54 24.38 33.53 -16.43
C ARG A 54 23.39 33.03 -15.40
N VAL A 55 23.01 33.91 -14.48
CA VAL A 55 21.94 33.61 -13.54
C VAL A 55 20.61 34.01 -14.14
N LEU A 56 19.64 33.12 -14.05
CA LEU A 56 18.29 33.34 -14.56
C LEU A 56 17.65 34.56 -13.88
N ALA A 57 16.95 35.39 -14.65
CA ALA A 57 16.22 36.53 -14.11
C ALA A 57 15.09 36.06 -13.18
N ALA A 58 14.81 36.84 -12.13
CA ALA A 58 13.75 36.53 -11.16
C ALA A 58 12.37 36.22 -11.79
N PRO A 59 11.85 36.99 -12.77
CA PRO A 59 10.54 36.70 -13.37
C PRO A 59 10.52 35.36 -14.13
N LEU A 60 11.62 35.01 -14.81
CA LEU A 60 11.71 33.74 -15.53
C LEU A 60 11.75 32.55 -14.54
N ARG A 61 12.43 32.71 -13.40
CA ARG A 61 12.39 31.69 -12.33
C ARG A 61 10.99 31.53 -11.76
N LEU A 62 10.29 32.63 -11.48
CA LEU A 62 8.92 32.60 -10.99
C LEU A 62 7.99 31.88 -11.98
N LEU A 63 8.14 32.16 -13.28
CA LEU A 63 7.36 31.49 -14.33
C LEU A 63 7.65 29.98 -14.37
N LEU A 64 8.92 29.56 -14.23
CA LEU A 64 9.27 28.15 -14.16
C LEU A 64 8.72 27.46 -12.89
N VAL A 65 8.74 28.14 -11.75
CA VAL A 65 8.12 27.64 -10.50
C VAL A 65 6.62 27.42 -10.72
N LEU A 66 5.92 28.43 -11.22
CA LEU A 66 4.48 28.35 -11.48
C LEU A 66 4.16 27.25 -12.51
N GLY A 67 4.94 27.14 -13.58
CA GLY A 67 4.79 26.10 -14.59
C GLY A 67 4.99 24.70 -14.02
N MET A 68 5.95 24.52 -13.12
CA MET A 68 6.22 23.21 -12.52
C MET A 68 5.17 22.84 -11.46
N LEU A 69 4.66 23.81 -10.70
CA LEU A 69 3.51 23.60 -9.82
C LEU A 69 2.26 23.22 -10.61
N ALA A 70 2.01 23.89 -11.75
CA ALA A 70 0.91 23.56 -12.64
C ALA A 70 1.05 22.14 -13.24
N ALA A 71 2.26 21.75 -13.65
CA ALA A 71 2.53 20.39 -14.14
C ALA A 71 2.29 19.31 -13.07
N ILE A 72 2.75 19.56 -11.84
CA ILE A 72 2.49 18.67 -10.70
C ILE A 72 0.98 18.57 -10.43
N TYR A 73 0.28 19.70 -10.39
CA TYR A 73 -1.17 19.73 -10.16
C TYR A 73 -1.94 19.01 -11.27
N TRP A 74 -1.57 19.21 -12.53
CA TRP A 74 -2.21 18.57 -13.67
C TRP A 74 -2.04 17.05 -13.66
N GLN A 75 -0.86 16.56 -13.28
CA GLN A 75 -0.55 15.14 -13.30
C GLN A 75 -1.01 14.40 -12.02
N MET A 76 -0.90 15.05 -10.86
CA MET A 76 -1.10 14.40 -9.55
C MET A 76 -2.39 14.87 -8.84
N GLY A 77 -3.02 15.93 -9.33
CA GLY A 77 -4.24 16.50 -8.75
C GLY A 77 -4.01 17.27 -7.46
N ALA A 78 -5.11 17.75 -6.85
CA ALA A 78 -5.12 18.50 -5.59
C ALA A 78 -5.00 17.61 -4.34
N ARG A 79 -4.11 16.61 -4.36
CA ARG A 79 -3.99 15.61 -3.29
C ARG A 79 -2.60 15.70 -2.64
N PRO A 80 -2.46 16.42 -1.52
CA PRO A 80 -1.19 16.45 -0.80
C PRO A 80 -0.87 15.06 -0.26
N GLY A 81 0.34 14.59 -0.54
CA GLY A 81 0.77 13.23 -0.24
C GLY A 81 2.28 13.09 -0.40
N ARG A 82 2.79 11.91 -0.07
CA ARG A 82 4.21 11.55 -0.24
C ARG A 82 4.71 11.82 -1.64
N ASP A 83 3.99 11.32 -2.65
CA ASP A 83 4.42 11.38 -4.05
C ASP A 83 4.46 12.84 -4.53
N THR A 84 3.44 13.64 -4.18
CA THR A 84 3.40 15.09 -4.48
C THR A 84 4.55 15.83 -3.79
N GLY A 85 4.88 15.47 -2.54
CA GLY A 85 6.04 16.01 -1.83
C GLY A 85 7.38 15.68 -2.50
N CYS A 86 7.53 14.45 -2.98
CA CYS A 86 8.72 14.02 -3.74
C CYS A 86 8.83 14.76 -5.08
N ALA A 87 7.72 14.95 -5.79
CA ALA A 87 7.67 15.73 -7.02
C ALA A 87 8.05 17.20 -6.80
N LEU A 88 7.53 17.81 -5.72
CA LEU A 88 7.89 19.18 -5.32
C LEU A 88 9.38 19.30 -4.99
N LEU A 89 9.96 18.30 -4.32
CA LEU A 89 11.39 18.28 -4.02
C LEU A 89 12.24 18.15 -5.29
N ALA A 90 11.87 17.25 -6.21
CA ALA A 90 12.53 17.07 -7.50
C ALA A 90 12.49 18.37 -8.32
N ALA A 91 11.32 19.00 -8.38
CA ALA A 91 11.10 20.30 -9.01
C ALA A 91 11.96 21.41 -8.37
N MET A 92 11.98 21.50 -7.05
CA MET A 92 12.82 22.46 -6.32
C MET A 92 14.30 22.25 -6.63
N LEU A 93 14.78 21.01 -6.60
CA LEU A 93 16.18 20.67 -6.87
C LEU A 93 16.58 21.02 -8.30
N ALA A 94 15.71 20.73 -9.28
CA ALA A 94 15.90 21.13 -10.68
C ALA A 94 16.09 22.65 -10.81
N LEU A 95 15.18 23.44 -10.22
CA LEU A 95 15.24 24.90 -10.28
C LEU A 95 16.40 25.50 -9.49
N LYS A 96 16.80 24.88 -8.38
CA LYS A 96 17.83 25.42 -7.48
C LYS A 96 19.19 25.59 -8.20
N SER A 97 19.45 24.79 -9.23
CA SER A 97 20.63 24.93 -10.11
C SER A 97 20.73 26.31 -10.78
N SER A 98 19.60 26.99 -11.02
CA SER A 98 19.56 28.32 -11.65
C SER A 98 20.17 29.44 -10.80
N GLU A 99 20.32 29.23 -9.49
CA GLU A 99 20.75 30.25 -8.53
C GLU A 99 22.26 30.20 -8.24
N LEU A 100 22.99 29.29 -8.87
CA LEU A 100 24.36 28.95 -8.54
C LEU A 100 25.34 30.10 -8.88
N ARG A 101 25.73 30.93 -7.90
CA ARG A 101 26.70 32.04 -8.09
C ARG A 101 27.96 31.87 -7.26
N SER A 102 27.77 31.58 -5.99
CA SER A 102 28.80 31.57 -4.96
C SER A 102 29.04 30.16 -4.40
N LEU A 103 30.10 30.00 -3.62
CA LEU A 103 30.34 28.78 -2.85
C LEU A 103 29.22 28.48 -1.85
N ARG A 104 28.59 29.53 -1.28
CA ARG A 104 27.40 29.41 -0.43
C ARG A 104 26.23 28.77 -1.18
N ASP A 105 25.97 29.22 -2.41
CA ASP A 105 24.88 28.66 -3.22
C ASP A 105 25.16 27.21 -3.60
N ALA A 106 26.42 26.89 -3.90
CA ALA A 106 26.86 25.53 -4.21
C ALA A 106 26.63 24.58 -3.03
N ARG A 107 26.95 25.00 -1.80
CA ARG A 107 26.67 24.23 -0.59
C ARG A 107 25.17 24.06 -0.34
N SER A 108 24.40 25.12 -0.53
CA SER A 108 22.94 25.06 -0.38
C SER A 108 22.35 24.05 -1.36
N LEU A 109 22.75 24.07 -2.64
CA LEU A 109 22.30 23.11 -3.63
C LEU A 109 22.67 21.66 -3.25
N LEU A 110 23.89 21.42 -2.78
CA LEU A 110 24.32 20.09 -2.33
C LEU A 110 23.57 19.62 -1.08
N GLY A 111 23.26 20.53 -0.15
CA GLY A 111 22.42 20.24 1.02
C GLY A 111 21.03 19.77 0.61
N PHE A 112 20.38 20.46 -0.34
CA PHE A 112 19.10 20.02 -0.90
C PHE A 112 19.23 18.70 -1.69
N ALA A 113 20.30 18.52 -2.45
CA ALA A 113 20.55 17.29 -3.19
C ALA A 113 20.71 16.08 -2.26
N LEU A 114 21.34 16.26 -1.08
CA LEU A 114 21.46 15.20 -0.06
C LEU A 114 20.13 14.79 0.56
N PHE A 115 19.10 15.64 0.50
CA PHE A 115 17.74 15.28 0.92
C PHE A 115 17.01 14.41 -0.12
N SER A 116 17.40 14.48 -1.39
CA SER A 116 16.76 13.76 -2.50
C SER A 116 16.80 12.22 -2.35
N PRO A 117 17.94 11.60 -1.96
CA PRO A 117 17.97 10.18 -1.62
C PRO A 117 16.96 9.77 -0.55
N PHE A 118 16.71 10.59 0.47
CA PHE A 118 15.69 10.28 1.48
C PHE A 118 14.31 10.23 0.85
N ALA A 119 13.95 11.24 0.05
CA ALA A 119 12.68 11.25 -0.67
C ALA A 119 12.53 10.06 -1.63
N ALA A 120 13.61 9.64 -2.29
CA ALA A 120 13.59 8.46 -3.15
C ALA A 120 13.34 7.15 -2.36
N PHE A 121 13.88 7.03 -1.15
CA PHE A 121 13.64 5.88 -0.26
C PHE A 121 12.22 5.83 0.31
N LEU A 122 11.51 6.96 0.32
CA LEU A 122 10.09 6.96 0.66
C LEU A 122 9.25 6.26 -0.42
N LEU A 123 9.67 6.30 -1.68
CA LEU A 123 8.91 5.71 -2.80
C LEU A 123 9.35 4.27 -3.12
N ASP A 124 10.66 4.00 -3.09
CA ASP A 124 11.22 2.68 -3.38
C ASP A 124 12.48 2.38 -2.56
N GLN A 125 12.56 1.17 -2.01
CA GLN A 125 13.69 0.68 -1.21
C GLN A 125 14.50 -0.41 -1.95
N GLY A 126 14.27 -0.57 -3.26
CA GLY A 126 14.96 -1.52 -4.10
C GLY A 126 16.47 -1.27 -4.26
N PRO A 127 17.21 -2.28 -4.77
CA PRO A 127 18.66 -2.21 -4.91
C PRO A 127 19.14 -1.13 -5.89
N THR A 128 18.34 -0.81 -6.91
CA THR A 128 18.61 0.25 -7.89
C THR A 128 18.59 1.63 -7.24
N THR A 129 17.51 1.94 -6.51
CA THR A 129 17.37 3.19 -5.74
C THR A 129 18.46 3.31 -4.70
N MET A 130 18.77 2.23 -3.97
CA MET A 130 19.88 2.19 -3.02
C MET A 130 21.24 2.52 -3.66
N GLY A 131 21.56 1.89 -4.79
CA GLY A 131 22.81 2.14 -5.50
C GLY A 131 22.95 3.59 -5.97
N LEU A 132 21.88 4.16 -6.52
CA LEU A 132 21.85 5.57 -6.95
C LEU A 132 21.94 6.54 -5.77
N ALA A 133 21.24 6.25 -4.67
CA ALA A 133 21.28 7.05 -3.44
C ALA A 133 22.70 7.09 -2.83
N VAL A 134 23.37 5.94 -2.75
CA VAL A 134 24.76 5.87 -2.27
C VAL A 134 25.70 6.65 -3.20
N LEU A 135 25.55 6.50 -4.51
CA LEU A 135 26.35 7.24 -5.48
C LEU A 135 26.13 8.76 -5.36
N ALA A 136 24.87 9.20 -5.22
CA ALA A 136 24.52 10.60 -5.01
C ALA A 136 25.12 11.15 -3.71
N ALA A 137 25.04 10.41 -2.61
CA ALA A 137 25.60 10.81 -1.33
C ALA A 137 27.14 10.92 -1.38
N LEU A 138 27.82 9.92 -1.93
CA LEU A 138 29.29 9.91 -2.06
C LEU A 138 29.79 11.06 -2.94
N THR A 139 29.12 11.32 -4.07
CA THR A 139 29.47 12.42 -4.97
C THR A 139 29.19 13.80 -4.37
N ALA A 140 28.11 13.95 -3.61
CA ALA A 140 27.83 15.17 -2.86
C ALA A 140 28.88 15.43 -1.76
N LEU A 141 29.27 14.41 -0.98
CA LEU A 141 30.34 14.52 0.03
C LEU A 141 31.69 14.88 -0.60
N LEU A 142 32.03 14.24 -1.72
CA LEU A 142 33.24 14.57 -2.49
C LEU A 142 33.23 16.03 -2.96
N THR A 143 32.10 16.50 -3.45
CA THR A 143 31.96 17.88 -3.93
C THR A 143 32.02 18.87 -2.76
N LEU A 144 31.38 18.58 -1.62
CA LEU A 144 31.49 19.40 -0.40
C LEU A 144 32.93 19.50 0.09
N GLN A 145 33.67 18.39 0.07
CA GLN A 145 35.09 18.39 0.42
C GLN A 145 35.88 19.29 -0.53
N ARG A 146 35.63 19.22 -1.85
CA ARG A 146 36.28 20.10 -2.85
C ARG A 146 35.95 21.57 -2.66
N LEU A 147 34.68 21.90 -2.37
CA LEU A 147 34.26 23.27 -2.07
C LEU A 147 34.96 23.81 -0.81
N ALA A 148 35.13 22.98 0.23
CA ALA A 148 35.86 23.36 1.44
C ALA A 148 37.35 23.65 1.18
N HIS A 149 38.01 22.84 0.34
CA HIS A 149 39.41 23.11 -0.06
C HIS A 149 39.53 24.38 -0.90
N ALA A 150 38.58 24.62 -1.80
CA ALA A 150 38.54 25.82 -2.63
C ALA A 150 38.41 27.11 -1.80
N GLU A 151 37.65 27.08 -0.70
CA GLU A 151 37.57 28.21 0.23
C GLU A 151 38.84 28.43 1.04
N GLY A 152 39.45 27.35 1.52
CA GLY A 152 40.72 27.42 2.25
C GLY A 152 41.93 27.71 1.35
N GLN A 153 41.72 27.95 0.05
CA GLN A 153 42.79 28.12 -0.96
C GLN A 153 43.81 26.98 -0.95
N ALA A 154 43.39 25.78 -0.52
CA ALA A 154 44.24 24.61 -0.41
C ALA A 154 44.28 23.87 -1.77
N PRO A 155 45.43 23.28 -2.16
CA PRO A 155 45.50 22.42 -3.33
C PRO A 155 44.50 21.28 -3.24
N THR A 156 43.81 20.97 -4.34
CA THR A 156 42.89 19.83 -4.36
C THR A 156 43.68 18.51 -4.22
N PRO A 157 43.47 17.72 -3.17
CA PRO A 157 44.23 16.49 -2.96
C PRO A 157 43.89 15.43 -4.03
N ARG A 158 44.73 14.40 -4.19
CA ARG A 158 44.44 13.28 -5.11
C ARG A 158 43.14 12.57 -4.72
N LEU A 159 42.41 12.02 -5.71
CA LEU A 159 41.10 11.38 -5.48
C LEU A 159 41.15 10.29 -4.39
N GLY A 160 42.21 9.47 -4.35
CA GLY A 160 42.36 8.45 -3.30
C GLY A 160 42.45 9.02 -1.88
N LEU A 161 43.06 10.20 -1.70
CA LEU A 161 43.09 10.89 -0.40
C LEU A 161 41.73 11.50 -0.06
N GLN A 162 41.00 12.01 -1.05
CA GLN A 162 39.62 12.48 -0.88
C GLN A 162 38.72 11.34 -0.40
N LEU A 163 38.75 10.19 -1.09
CA LEU A 163 37.98 9.00 -0.74
C LEU A 163 38.35 8.44 0.64
N ARG A 164 39.63 8.44 1.02
CA ARG A 164 40.05 8.08 2.39
C ARG A 164 39.48 9.03 3.45
N GLY A 165 39.45 10.33 3.16
CA GLY A 165 38.83 11.33 4.03
C GLY A 165 37.33 11.08 4.22
N ILE A 166 36.61 10.86 3.11
CA ILE A 166 35.17 10.51 3.14
C ILE A 166 34.95 9.22 3.91
N GLY A 167 35.75 8.18 3.66
CA GLY A 167 35.67 6.90 4.36
C GLY A 167 35.88 7.04 5.87
N ARG A 168 36.79 7.92 6.33
CA ARG A 168 36.94 8.24 7.76
C ARG A 168 35.70 8.94 8.33
N LEU A 169 35.13 9.90 7.61
CA LEU A 169 33.91 10.58 8.05
C LEU A 169 32.72 9.61 8.14
N ILE A 170 32.58 8.71 7.17
CA ILE A 170 31.57 7.64 7.20
C ILE A 170 31.82 6.71 8.38
N ALA A 171 33.06 6.26 8.60
CA ALA A 171 33.39 5.39 9.73
C ALA A 171 33.11 6.05 11.09
N LEU A 172 33.27 7.37 11.21
CA LEU A 172 32.91 8.13 12.41
C LEU A 172 31.39 8.32 12.56
N GLY A 173 30.66 8.51 11.46
CA GLY A 173 29.20 8.68 11.47
C GLY A 173 28.43 7.37 11.62
N LEU A 174 29.02 6.24 11.20
CA LEU A 174 28.35 4.94 11.17
C LEU A 174 27.93 4.46 12.57
N PRO A 175 28.75 4.53 13.63
CA PRO A 175 28.31 4.21 14.99
C PRO A 175 27.13 5.06 15.46
N LEU A 176 27.12 6.35 15.13
CA LEU A 176 26.01 7.25 15.49
C LEU A 176 24.74 6.90 14.71
N ALA A 177 24.86 6.57 13.43
CA ALA A 177 23.75 6.11 12.61
C ALA A 177 23.20 4.76 13.09
N LEU A 178 24.05 3.82 13.49
CA LEU A 178 23.66 2.53 14.06
C LEU A 178 23.00 2.69 15.43
N ALA A 179 23.54 3.56 16.28
CA ALA A 179 22.91 3.91 17.56
C ALA A 179 21.53 4.52 17.32
N GLY A 180 21.41 5.47 16.39
CA GLY A 180 20.13 6.02 15.95
C GLY A 180 19.18 4.92 15.47
N PHE A 181 19.61 4.06 14.56
CA PHE A 181 18.81 2.95 14.05
C PHE A 181 18.32 1.99 15.16
N TRP A 182 19.14 1.75 16.18
CA TRP A 182 18.79 0.84 17.28
C TRP A 182 17.91 1.49 18.36
N LEU A 183 18.16 2.77 18.66
CA LEU A 183 17.43 3.54 19.69
C LEU A 183 16.13 4.17 19.17
N PHE A 184 16.04 4.48 17.88
CA PHE A 184 14.88 5.17 17.32
C PHE A 184 13.69 4.22 17.22
N PRO A 185 12.54 4.56 17.83
CA PRO A 185 11.37 3.71 17.78
C PRO A 185 10.86 3.58 16.35
N ARG A 186 10.62 2.35 15.90
CA ARG A 186 9.97 2.10 14.61
C ARG A 186 8.48 2.37 14.76
N LEU A 187 8.10 3.61 14.49
CA LEU A 187 6.70 4.02 14.52
C LEU A 187 5.99 3.41 13.32
N SER A 188 4.88 2.71 13.59
CA SER A 188 4.01 2.12 12.58
C SER A 188 3.15 3.15 11.85
N GLU A 189 3.04 4.36 12.41
CA GLU A 189 2.28 5.46 11.85
C GLU A 189 3.16 6.70 11.72
N PRO A 190 3.01 7.49 10.63
CA PRO A 190 3.65 8.78 10.53
C PRO A 190 3.20 9.67 11.69
N LEU A 191 4.14 10.28 12.42
CA LEU A 191 3.83 11.32 13.44
C LEU A 191 3.09 12.54 12.84
N TRP A 192 3.15 12.67 11.52
CA TRP A 192 2.53 13.73 10.73
C TRP A 192 1.53 13.06 9.80
N GLY A 193 0.24 13.15 10.13
CA GLY A 193 -0.86 12.36 9.56
C GLY A 193 -1.14 12.56 8.07
N ILE A 194 -0.22 12.15 7.22
CA ILE A 194 -0.45 11.90 5.81
C ILE A 194 -0.41 10.38 5.67
N PRO A 195 -1.57 9.69 5.70
CA PRO A 195 -1.63 8.28 5.42
C PRO A 195 -1.00 8.05 4.04
N GLU A 196 0.07 7.28 3.98
CA GLU A 196 0.42 6.58 2.75
C GLU A 196 -0.79 5.67 2.46
N ARG A 197 -1.73 6.16 1.65
CA ARG A 197 -2.65 5.24 0.99
C ARG A 197 -1.78 4.50 -0.01
N ALA A 198 -1.31 3.33 0.40
CA ALA A 198 -1.10 2.26 -0.56
C ALA A 198 -2.36 2.21 -1.42
N VAL A 199 -2.19 2.58 -2.68
CA VAL A 199 -3.22 2.44 -3.71
C VAL A 199 -3.81 1.04 -3.56
N GLY A 200 -5.14 0.98 -3.46
CA GLY A 200 -5.89 -0.18 -3.00
C GLY A 200 -5.39 -1.50 -3.56
N LYS A 201 -4.68 -2.27 -2.71
CA LYS A 201 -4.47 -3.67 -2.98
C LYS A 201 -5.82 -4.37 -2.94
N PRO A 202 -6.17 -5.17 -3.96
CA PRO A 202 -7.29 -6.08 -3.88
C PRO A 202 -7.16 -6.94 -2.61
N GLY A 203 -8.26 -7.10 -1.88
CA GLY A 203 -8.24 -7.84 -0.62
C GLY A 203 -9.64 -7.96 -0.02
N LEU A 204 -9.77 -8.80 1.00
CA LEU A 204 -11.05 -9.05 1.68
C LEU A 204 -11.59 -7.78 2.33
N SER A 205 -12.81 -7.39 1.97
CA SER A 205 -13.54 -6.23 2.51
C SER A 205 -14.63 -6.66 3.49
N ASP A 206 -15.17 -5.68 4.18
CA ASP A 206 -16.43 -5.78 4.92
C ASP A 206 -17.67 -5.77 4.01
N GLN A 207 -17.49 -5.54 2.71
CA GLN A 207 -18.52 -5.54 1.68
C GLN A 207 -18.12 -6.41 0.49
N MET A 208 -19.10 -6.96 -0.22
CA MET A 208 -18.94 -7.72 -1.46
C MET A 208 -19.97 -7.23 -2.46
N GLU A 209 -19.48 -6.81 -3.62
CA GLU A 209 -20.25 -6.68 -4.85
C GLU A 209 -19.72 -7.68 -5.87
N PRO A 210 -20.57 -8.25 -6.75
CA PRO A 210 -20.14 -9.22 -7.75
C PRO A 210 -19.02 -8.72 -8.68
N ASP A 211 -18.99 -7.41 -9.00
CA ASP A 211 -17.99 -6.78 -9.87
C ASP A 211 -16.61 -6.64 -9.20
N GLN A 212 -16.57 -6.28 -7.92
CA GLN A 212 -15.33 -6.04 -7.16
C GLN A 212 -14.48 -7.31 -6.96
N TRP A 213 -15.05 -8.50 -7.13
CA TRP A 213 -14.33 -9.76 -7.01
C TRP A 213 -13.47 -10.10 -8.23
N LEU A 214 -13.79 -9.58 -9.42
CA LEU A 214 -13.01 -9.86 -10.63
C LEU A 214 -11.57 -9.33 -10.52
N ASP A 215 -11.40 -8.13 -9.96
CA ASP A 215 -10.08 -7.55 -9.71
C ASP A 215 -9.27 -8.37 -8.69
N LEU A 216 -9.93 -8.97 -7.69
CA LEU A 216 -9.28 -9.86 -6.72
C LEU A 216 -8.85 -11.18 -7.36
N MET A 217 -9.66 -11.74 -8.27
CA MET A 217 -9.36 -13.00 -8.95
C MET A 217 -8.27 -12.86 -10.02
N ALA A 218 -8.09 -11.66 -10.57
CA ALA A 218 -7.02 -11.35 -11.52
C ALA A 218 -5.66 -11.05 -10.82
N ASP A 219 -5.64 -10.95 -9.48
CA ASP A 219 -4.43 -10.68 -8.72
C ASP A 219 -3.72 -11.98 -8.29
N ASP A 220 -2.56 -12.24 -8.91
CA ASP A 220 -1.70 -13.39 -8.59
C ASP A 220 -0.76 -13.14 -7.39
N ASN A 221 -0.86 -11.99 -6.71
CA ASN A 221 -0.07 -11.74 -5.51
C ASN A 221 -0.46 -12.73 -4.39
N PRO A 222 0.53 -13.26 -3.62
CA PRO A 222 0.22 -14.09 -2.47
C PRO A 222 -0.70 -13.36 -1.49
N ALA A 223 -1.84 -13.94 -1.13
CA ALA A 223 -2.70 -13.37 -0.08
C ALA A 223 -2.20 -13.78 1.33
N LEU A 224 -1.78 -15.03 1.46
CA LEU A 224 -1.36 -15.64 2.72
C LEU A 224 -0.52 -16.90 2.48
N ARG A 225 0.24 -17.31 3.48
CA ARG A 225 0.96 -18.60 3.52
C ARG A 225 0.57 -19.37 4.75
N VAL A 226 0.39 -20.68 4.63
CA VAL A 226 0.02 -21.54 5.76
C VAL A 226 1.01 -22.66 5.95
N GLN A 227 1.40 -22.87 7.19
CA GLN A 227 2.19 -24.01 7.64
C GLN A 227 1.36 -24.83 8.63
N PHE A 228 1.11 -26.10 8.32
CA PHE A 228 0.43 -27.03 9.22
C PHE A 228 1.44 -27.75 10.12
N PHE A 229 1.09 -27.92 11.39
CA PHE A 229 1.82 -28.72 12.37
C PHE A 229 1.09 -30.05 12.58
N GLY A 230 1.26 -30.96 11.64
CA GLY A 230 0.58 -32.26 11.62
C GLY A 230 0.04 -32.61 10.23
N PRO A 231 -0.95 -33.51 10.15
CA PRO A 231 -1.60 -33.87 8.89
C PRO A 231 -2.22 -32.65 8.21
N ILE A 232 -1.94 -32.48 6.92
CA ILE A 232 -2.49 -31.41 6.10
C ILE A 232 -3.94 -31.80 5.73
N PRO A 233 -4.95 -30.93 5.94
CA PRO A 233 -6.32 -31.19 5.51
C PRO A 233 -6.41 -31.42 3.99
N ALA A 234 -7.33 -32.28 3.57
CA ALA A 234 -7.61 -32.50 2.15
C ALA A 234 -8.05 -31.18 1.49
N PRO A 235 -7.86 -30.99 0.16
CA PRO A 235 -8.23 -29.76 -0.54
C PRO A 235 -9.65 -29.27 -0.24
N GLU A 236 -10.62 -30.19 -0.19
CA GLU A 236 -12.03 -29.96 0.08
C GLU A 236 -12.30 -29.38 1.48
N GLN A 237 -11.41 -29.66 2.43
CA GLN A 237 -11.51 -29.22 3.82
C GLN A 237 -10.82 -27.87 4.05
N ARG A 238 -10.08 -27.35 3.07
CA ARG A 238 -9.32 -26.09 3.17
C ARG A 238 -10.19 -24.88 2.82
N TYR A 239 -11.38 -24.82 3.42
CA TYR A 239 -12.23 -23.63 3.34
C TYR A 239 -11.71 -22.58 4.33
N TRP A 240 -11.08 -21.53 3.78
CA TRP A 240 -10.56 -20.39 4.54
C TRP A 240 -11.69 -19.39 4.78
N ARG A 241 -12.37 -19.56 5.91
CA ARG A 241 -13.47 -18.70 6.33
C ARG A 241 -12.96 -17.28 6.58
N GLY A 242 -13.53 -16.31 5.86
CA GLY A 242 -13.31 -14.89 6.09
C GLY A 242 -14.53 -14.18 6.71
N PRO A 243 -14.74 -12.89 6.38
CA PRO A 243 -15.95 -12.15 6.67
C PRO A 243 -17.24 -12.93 6.43
N VAL A 244 -18.18 -12.87 7.38
CA VAL A 244 -19.57 -13.29 7.10
C VAL A 244 -20.41 -12.05 6.84
N MET A 245 -20.93 -11.95 5.61
CA MET A 245 -21.77 -10.84 5.19
C MET A 245 -23.23 -11.28 5.26
N THR A 246 -24.00 -10.65 6.15
CA THR A 246 -25.38 -11.06 6.44
C THR A 246 -26.40 -10.01 6.02
N GLN A 247 -25.95 -8.78 5.72
CA GLN A 247 -26.81 -7.72 5.25
C GLN A 247 -26.75 -7.67 3.73
N PHE A 248 -27.91 -7.62 3.09
CA PHE A 248 -28.03 -7.48 1.64
C PHE A 248 -28.96 -6.30 1.35
N ASP A 249 -28.49 -5.34 0.56
CA ASP A 249 -29.27 -4.14 0.19
C ASP A 249 -29.96 -4.22 -1.18
N GLY A 250 -29.77 -5.34 -1.89
CA GLY A 250 -30.27 -5.57 -3.24
C GLY A 250 -29.14 -5.72 -4.25
N ARG A 251 -27.94 -5.23 -3.93
CA ARG A 251 -26.75 -5.31 -4.78
C ARG A 251 -25.48 -5.72 -4.01
N VAL A 252 -25.31 -5.17 -2.81
CA VAL A 252 -24.11 -5.31 -1.97
C VAL A 252 -24.43 -6.24 -0.80
N TRP A 253 -23.53 -7.19 -0.53
CA TRP A 253 -23.50 -7.93 0.72
C TRP A 253 -22.53 -7.25 1.69
N SER A 254 -22.92 -7.01 2.93
CA SER A 254 -22.07 -6.38 3.94
C SER A 254 -22.08 -7.09 5.30
N GLN A 255 -20.98 -6.92 6.04
CA GLN A 255 -20.87 -7.38 7.41
C GLN A 255 -21.85 -6.62 8.32
N SER A 256 -22.40 -7.33 9.30
CA SER A 256 -23.18 -6.67 10.34
C SER A 256 -22.29 -6.21 11.47
N HIS A 257 -22.36 -4.92 11.81
CA HIS A 257 -21.66 -4.37 12.98
C HIS A 257 -22.10 -5.02 14.32
N GLY A 258 -23.27 -5.68 14.35
CA GLY A 258 -23.82 -6.30 15.56
C GLY A 258 -23.18 -7.63 15.98
N SER A 259 -22.45 -8.31 15.09
CA SER A 259 -21.78 -9.61 15.38
C SER A 259 -20.38 -9.43 15.98
N ALA A 260 -19.76 -8.28 15.74
CA ALA A 260 -18.37 -7.95 16.05
C ALA A 260 -17.98 -7.98 17.55
N GLY A 261 -18.94 -7.85 18.46
CA GLY A 261 -18.72 -7.75 19.90
C GLY A 261 -19.34 -8.88 20.72
N ARG A 262 -19.87 -9.92 20.07
CA ARG A 262 -20.49 -11.06 20.77
C ARG A 262 -19.62 -12.29 20.64
N PRO A 263 -19.51 -13.11 21.71
CA PRO A 263 -18.76 -14.34 21.65
C PRO A 263 -19.40 -15.33 20.65
N PRO A 264 -18.60 -16.22 20.04
CA PRO A 264 -19.11 -17.29 19.20
C PRO A 264 -20.04 -18.22 20.01
N PRO A 265 -21.13 -18.73 19.39
CA PRO A 265 -21.97 -19.73 20.03
C PRO A 265 -21.20 -21.03 20.28
N ALA A 266 -21.68 -21.83 21.23
CA ALA A 266 -21.10 -23.12 21.55
C ALA A 266 -21.35 -24.12 20.40
N VAL A 267 -20.28 -24.81 20.01
CA VAL A 267 -20.28 -25.81 18.94
C VAL A 267 -19.57 -27.05 19.47
N THR A 268 -20.23 -28.20 19.41
CA THR A 268 -19.54 -29.46 19.66
C THR A 268 -18.61 -29.73 18.50
N ARG A 269 -17.41 -30.26 18.77
CA ARG A 269 -16.41 -30.50 17.72
C ARG A 269 -16.46 -31.95 17.30
N SER A 270 -16.34 -32.19 16.00
CA SER A 270 -16.19 -33.52 15.44
C SER A 270 -15.05 -33.55 14.45
N GLY A 271 -14.34 -34.67 14.35
CA GLY A 271 -13.23 -34.82 13.42
C GLY A 271 -11.88 -34.28 13.93
N PRO A 272 -10.89 -34.17 13.01
CA PRO A 272 -9.51 -33.84 13.38
C PRO A 272 -9.37 -32.37 13.79
N ARG A 273 -8.45 -32.12 14.72
CA ARG A 273 -7.99 -30.76 15.06
C ARG A 273 -6.77 -30.44 14.23
N TRP A 274 -6.78 -29.29 13.58
CA TRP A 274 -5.63 -28.78 12.83
C TRP A 274 -4.96 -27.66 13.60
N ASP A 275 -3.66 -27.79 13.85
CA ASP A 275 -2.78 -26.73 14.36
C ASP A 275 -1.96 -26.19 13.20
N TYR A 276 -1.99 -24.87 13.01
CA TYR A 276 -1.34 -24.23 11.88
C TYR A 276 -0.92 -22.81 12.21
N GLN A 277 0.07 -22.35 11.46
CA GLN A 277 0.49 -20.97 11.42
C GLN A 277 0.09 -20.38 10.07
N ILE A 278 -0.47 -19.17 10.10
CA ILE A 278 -0.84 -18.40 8.93
C ILE A 278 -0.09 -17.07 8.94
N ASP A 279 0.56 -16.78 7.81
CA ASP A 279 1.25 -15.53 7.54
C ASP A 279 0.40 -14.73 6.55
N TYR A 280 -0.14 -13.58 6.95
CA TYR A 280 -0.94 -12.70 6.08
C TYR A 280 -0.07 -11.62 5.48
N GLU A 281 -0.28 -11.33 4.19
CA GLU A 281 0.30 -10.15 3.56
C GLU A 281 -0.44 -8.86 4.01
N PRO A 282 0.19 -7.67 3.87
CA PRO A 282 -0.43 -6.40 4.24
C PRO A 282 -1.68 -6.10 3.40
N THR A 283 -2.80 -5.80 4.07
CA THR A 283 -4.09 -5.45 3.44
C THR A 283 -4.64 -4.10 3.88
N ASP A 284 -4.02 -3.44 4.86
CA ASP A 284 -4.50 -2.21 5.53
C ASP A 284 -5.92 -2.31 6.13
N ARG A 285 -6.45 -3.53 6.21
CA ARG A 285 -7.74 -3.87 6.80
C ARG A 285 -7.54 -4.74 8.03
N GLN A 286 -8.63 -5.01 8.73
CA GLN A 286 -8.63 -5.82 9.96
C GLN A 286 -9.16 -7.24 9.75
N GLN A 287 -9.58 -7.58 8.53
CA GLN A 287 -10.21 -8.87 8.22
C GLN A 287 -9.15 -9.97 8.22
N LEU A 288 -9.39 -11.05 8.96
CA LEU A 288 -8.55 -12.26 8.96
C LEU A 288 -9.32 -13.41 8.34
N VAL A 289 -8.60 -14.42 7.83
CA VAL A 289 -9.19 -15.69 7.40
C VAL A 289 -8.60 -16.85 8.15
N ALA A 290 -9.42 -17.82 8.53
CA ALA A 290 -8.94 -19.03 9.19
C ALA A 290 -9.54 -20.27 8.54
N LEU A 291 -8.90 -21.41 8.75
CA LEU A 291 -9.55 -22.68 8.44
C LEU A 291 -10.86 -22.74 9.24
N ASP A 292 -11.96 -23.10 8.58
CA ASP A 292 -13.31 -22.91 9.11
C ASP A 292 -13.46 -23.39 10.57
N LEU A 293 -14.16 -22.57 11.34
CA LEU A 293 -14.40 -22.76 12.77
C LEU A 293 -13.12 -22.83 13.64
N PRO A 294 -12.43 -21.70 13.83
CA PRO A 294 -11.35 -21.61 14.81
C PRO A 294 -11.87 -21.93 16.22
N LEU A 295 -11.04 -22.59 17.02
CA LEU A 295 -11.36 -22.96 18.40
C LEU A 295 -11.36 -21.74 19.33
N GLN A 296 -10.49 -20.77 19.06
CA GLN A 296 -10.33 -19.55 19.84
C GLN A 296 -9.68 -18.45 18.99
N ALA A 297 -9.84 -17.19 19.43
CA ALA A 297 -9.10 -16.06 18.85
C ALA A 297 -7.63 -16.10 19.29
N PRO A 298 -6.65 -16.01 18.37
CA PRO A 298 -5.26 -15.79 18.75
C PRO A 298 -5.05 -14.39 19.39
N PRO A 299 -3.99 -14.19 20.18
CA PRO A 299 -3.71 -12.90 20.84
C PRO A 299 -3.66 -11.75 19.84
N GLY A 300 -4.35 -10.64 20.12
CA GLY A 300 -4.43 -9.47 19.22
C GLY A 300 -5.58 -9.54 18.21
N SER A 301 -6.43 -10.57 18.27
CA SER A 301 -7.63 -10.71 17.44
C SER A 301 -8.87 -10.98 18.29
N ASP A 302 -10.03 -10.82 17.67
CA ASP A 302 -11.33 -11.15 18.24
C ASP A 302 -12.05 -12.15 17.32
N LEU A 303 -12.80 -13.07 17.93
CA LEU A 303 -13.64 -14.05 17.24
C LEU A 303 -15.11 -13.70 17.49
N GLY A 304 -15.84 -13.39 16.42
CA GLY A 304 -17.23 -12.92 16.48
C GLY A 304 -18.27 -14.04 16.57
N ALA A 305 -19.53 -13.65 16.77
CA ALA A 305 -20.68 -14.56 16.86
C ALA A 305 -20.97 -15.34 15.55
N ASP A 306 -20.41 -14.88 14.44
CA ASP A 306 -20.46 -15.50 13.12
C ASP A 306 -19.23 -16.38 12.83
N HIS A 307 -18.40 -16.63 13.86
CA HIS A 307 -17.12 -17.31 13.77
C HIS A 307 -16.10 -16.66 12.82
N SER A 308 -16.27 -15.37 12.48
CA SER A 308 -15.27 -14.61 11.74
C SER A 308 -14.18 -14.08 12.70
N LEU A 309 -12.94 -14.06 12.21
CA LEU A 309 -11.81 -13.48 12.93
C LEU A 309 -11.52 -12.08 12.44
N ARG A 310 -11.20 -11.19 13.37
CA ARG A 310 -10.79 -9.82 13.09
C ARG A 310 -9.58 -9.43 13.94
N SER A 311 -8.59 -8.81 13.33
CA SER A 311 -7.46 -8.20 14.02
C SER A 311 -7.90 -6.94 14.77
N ARG A 312 -7.34 -6.67 15.95
CA ARG A 312 -7.61 -5.43 16.70
C ARG A 312 -6.95 -4.20 16.08
N THR A 313 -5.95 -4.42 15.22
CA THR A 313 -5.22 -3.38 14.49
C THR A 313 -5.21 -3.70 13.00
N SER A 314 -5.09 -2.68 12.14
CA SER A 314 -4.96 -2.89 10.70
C SER A 314 -3.69 -3.69 10.36
N LEU A 315 -3.80 -4.54 9.34
CA LEU A 315 -2.72 -5.38 8.84
C LEU A 315 -1.83 -4.60 7.86
N THR A 316 -0.94 -3.76 8.40
CA THR A 316 -0.06 -2.87 7.61
C THR A 316 1.28 -3.49 7.24
N ALA A 317 1.61 -4.65 7.82
CA ALA A 317 2.83 -5.41 7.57
C ALA A 317 2.52 -6.91 7.56
N LEU A 318 3.47 -7.73 7.09
CA LEU A 318 3.34 -9.18 7.17
C LEU A 318 3.16 -9.60 8.63
N THR A 319 2.06 -10.28 8.92
CA THR A 319 1.70 -10.69 10.29
C THR A 319 1.55 -12.20 10.37
N ARG A 320 1.94 -12.76 11.51
CA ARG A 320 2.00 -14.20 11.74
C ARG A 320 1.12 -14.59 12.92
N TRP A 321 0.26 -15.56 12.70
CA TRP A 321 -0.73 -15.99 13.68
C TRP A 321 -0.74 -17.51 13.78
N ARG A 322 -0.81 -18.04 15.01
CA ARG A 322 -0.97 -19.47 15.24
C ARG A 322 -2.41 -19.75 15.68
N LEU A 323 -3.07 -20.66 14.97
CA LEU A 323 -4.46 -20.99 15.19
C LEU A 323 -4.68 -22.49 15.24
N GLN A 324 -5.82 -22.84 15.83
CA GLN A 324 -6.33 -24.19 15.79
C GLN A 324 -7.79 -24.16 15.35
N SER A 325 -8.14 -25.03 14.41
CA SER A 325 -9.51 -25.17 13.90
C SER A 325 -9.95 -26.63 13.99
N ALA A 326 -11.25 -26.84 14.12
CA ALA A 326 -11.84 -28.17 14.08
C ALA A 326 -13.28 -28.08 13.53
N PRO A 327 -13.71 -29.06 12.72
CA PRO A 327 -15.07 -29.08 12.17
C PRO A 327 -16.14 -29.09 13.28
N ALA A 328 -17.30 -28.54 12.97
CA ALA A 328 -18.47 -28.70 13.80
C ALA A 328 -18.94 -30.17 13.79
N GLY A 329 -19.31 -30.68 14.95
CA GLY A 329 -20.19 -31.84 15.08
C GLY A 329 -21.64 -31.40 15.10
N SER A 330 -21.98 -30.48 15.99
CA SER A 330 -23.29 -29.84 16.07
C SER A 330 -23.18 -28.43 16.65
N TYR A 331 -24.07 -27.55 16.20
CA TYR A 331 -24.29 -26.25 16.84
C TYR A 331 -25.19 -26.46 18.04
N VAL A 332 -24.70 -26.11 19.24
CA VAL A 332 -25.39 -26.40 20.51
C VAL A 332 -26.47 -25.35 20.79
N ASP A 333 -26.18 -24.10 20.46
CA ASP A 333 -27.05 -22.98 20.77
C ASP A 333 -28.05 -22.70 19.64
N ALA A 334 -29.32 -22.52 20.01
CA ALA A 334 -30.32 -22.01 19.08
C ALA A 334 -30.04 -20.54 18.75
N LEU A 335 -30.36 -20.14 17.51
CA LEU A 335 -30.28 -18.74 17.09
C LEU A 335 -31.18 -17.87 17.97
N SER A 336 -30.62 -16.78 18.50
CA SER A 336 -31.44 -15.77 19.20
C SER A 336 -32.46 -15.15 18.24
N PRO A 337 -33.61 -14.65 18.74
CA PRO A 337 -34.59 -13.96 17.89
C PRO A 337 -34.00 -12.78 17.11
N TYR A 338 -33.00 -12.09 17.68
CA TYR A 338 -32.28 -11.02 17.01
C TYR A 338 -31.46 -11.53 15.82
N GLN A 339 -30.63 -12.57 16.03
CA GLN A 339 -29.82 -13.16 14.95
C GLN A 339 -30.71 -13.71 13.84
N ARG A 340 -31.82 -14.35 14.21
CA ARG A 340 -32.79 -14.86 13.24
C ARG A 340 -33.42 -13.74 12.41
N ARG A 341 -33.83 -12.63 13.02
CA ARG A 341 -34.36 -11.47 12.27
C ARG A 341 -33.33 -10.89 11.32
N GLN A 342 -32.08 -10.74 11.78
CA GLN A 342 -31.01 -10.19 10.97
C GLN A 342 -30.68 -11.08 9.76
N ALA A 343 -30.60 -12.40 9.95
CA ALA A 343 -30.33 -13.35 8.88
C ALA A 343 -31.48 -13.54 7.88
N LEU A 344 -32.69 -13.05 8.20
CA LEU A 344 -33.87 -13.08 7.35
C LEU A 344 -34.19 -11.72 6.71
N GLN A 345 -33.35 -10.71 6.93
CA GLN A 345 -33.56 -9.39 6.35
C GLN A 345 -33.31 -9.44 4.84
N LEU A 346 -34.28 -8.95 4.07
CA LEU A 346 -34.19 -8.75 2.63
C LEU A 346 -34.77 -7.38 2.28
N PRO A 347 -34.23 -6.69 1.26
CA PRO A 347 -34.75 -5.42 0.79
C PRO A 347 -36.09 -5.62 0.07
N GLU A 348 -37.03 -4.69 0.27
CA GLU A 348 -38.30 -4.71 -0.47
C GLU A 348 -38.11 -4.23 -1.91
N GLY A 349 -38.84 -4.84 -2.85
CA GLY A 349 -38.87 -4.37 -4.24
C GLY A 349 -37.66 -4.74 -5.12
N PHE A 350 -36.90 -5.77 -4.70
CA PHE A 350 -35.81 -6.37 -5.45
C PHE A 350 -36.03 -7.89 -5.64
N ASN A 351 -35.58 -8.42 -6.77
CA ASN A 351 -35.57 -9.84 -7.11
C ASN A 351 -36.93 -10.55 -6.92
N PRO A 352 -38.02 -10.05 -7.54
CA PRO A 352 -39.38 -10.55 -7.32
C PRO A 352 -39.58 -12.00 -7.78
N ARG A 353 -38.89 -12.46 -8.83
CA ARG A 353 -38.98 -13.86 -9.30
C ARG A 353 -38.37 -14.80 -8.27
N THR A 354 -37.20 -14.46 -7.73
CA THR A 354 -36.51 -15.22 -6.68
C THR A 354 -37.35 -15.27 -5.41
N ALA A 355 -37.91 -14.14 -4.98
CA ALA A 355 -38.77 -14.08 -3.80
C ALA A 355 -40.05 -14.91 -3.97
N THR A 356 -40.62 -14.95 -5.18
CA THR A 356 -41.81 -15.77 -5.50
C THR A 356 -41.48 -17.25 -5.50
N LEU A 357 -40.36 -17.65 -6.11
CA LEU A 357 -39.87 -19.03 -6.11
C LEU A 357 -39.59 -19.52 -4.68
N ALA A 358 -38.94 -18.70 -3.86
CA ALA A 358 -38.63 -19.04 -2.47
C ALA A 358 -39.91 -19.25 -1.63
N ARG A 359 -40.93 -18.41 -1.81
CA ARG A 359 -42.23 -18.57 -1.14
C ARG A 359 -42.93 -19.85 -1.59
N GLN A 360 -42.90 -20.17 -2.88
CA GLN A 360 -43.44 -21.41 -3.41
C GLN A 360 -42.74 -22.62 -2.78
N TRP A 361 -41.40 -22.66 -2.81
CA TRP A 361 -40.63 -23.76 -2.23
C TRP A 361 -40.89 -23.92 -0.73
N ARG A 362 -41.04 -22.82 0.01
CA ARG A 362 -41.41 -22.88 1.43
C ARG A 362 -42.81 -23.46 1.63
N ALA A 363 -43.79 -23.07 0.81
CA ALA A 363 -45.15 -23.61 0.90
C ALA A 363 -45.18 -25.12 0.62
N GLU A 364 -44.39 -25.60 -0.34
CA GLU A 364 -44.28 -27.02 -0.69
C GLU A 364 -43.50 -27.84 0.35
N ALA A 365 -42.42 -27.29 0.91
CA ALA A 365 -41.55 -27.98 1.86
C ALA A 365 -42.06 -27.94 3.31
N GLY A 366 -42.96 -27.02 3.65
CA GLY A 366 -43.42 -26.81 5.02
C GLY A 366 -42.27 -26.43 5.96
N SER A 367 -42.05 -27.24 7.00
CA SER A 367 -41.00 -27.03 8.00
C SER A 367 -39.66 -27.71 7.66
N ASP A 368 -39.53 -28.41 6.52
CA ASP A 368 -38.26 -29.03 6.12
C ASP A 368 -37.34 -28.02 5.43
N ASP A 369 -36.54 -27.31 6.22
CA ASP A 369 -35.51 -26.38 5.72
C ASP A 369 -34.49 -27.08 4.81
N ALA A 370 -34.16 -28.33 5.11
CA ALA A 370 -33.17 -29.09 4.36
C ALA A 370 -33.69 -29.50 2.97
N ALA A 371 -34.99 -29.69 2.79
CA ALA A 371 -35.58 -29.91 1.47
C ALA A 371 -35.37 -28.73 0.52
N ILE A 372 -35.52 -27.50 1.02
CA ILE A 372 -35.30 -26.28 0.23
C ILE A 372 -33.83 -26.17 -0.18
N VAL A 373 -32.91 -26.39 0.76
CA VAL A 373 -31.46 -26.35 0.50
C VAL A 373 -31.05 -27.42 -0.52
N ARG A 374 -31.50 -28.67 -0.36
CA ARG A 374 -31.23 -29.76 -1.32
C ARG A 374 -31.72 -29.39 -2.72
N ARG A 375 -32.96 -28.91 -2.82
CA ARG A 375 -33.57 -28.49 -4.09
C ARG A 375 -32.78 -27.36 -4.76
N ALA A 376 -32.34 -26.36 -4.01
CA ALA A 376 -31.51 -25.28 -4.53
C ALA A 376 -30.19 -25.80 -5.10
N LEU A 377 -29.48 -26.65 -4.34
CA LEU A 377 -28.21 -27.22 -4.76
C LEU A 377 -28.35 -28.15 -5.99
N ASP A 378 -29.42 -28.95 -6.05
CA ASP A 378 -29.72 -29.80 -7.20
C ASP A 378 -29.98 -28.96 -8.46
N TRP A 379 -30.72 -27.85 -8.32
CA TRP A 379 -30.97 -26.93 -9.43
C TRP A 379 -29.67 -26.28 -9.93
N ILE A 380 -28.82 -25.80 -9.02
CA ILE A 380 -27.53 -25.19 -9.38
C ILE A 380 -26.64 -26.20 -10.10
N ARG A 381 -26.47 -27.40 -9.55
CA ARG A 381 -25.67 -28.47 -10.16
C ARG A 381 -26.14 -28.88 -11.55
N ALA A 382 -27.46 -28.85 -11.80
CA ALA A 382 -28.03 -29.32 -13.04
C ALA A 382 -28.03 -28.29 -14.18
N ARG A 383 -28.01 -26.98 -13.87
CA ARG A 383 -28.26 -25.95 -14.89
C ARG A 383 -27.21 -24.85 -15.01
N PHE A 384 -26.32 -24.69 -14.03
CA PHE A 384 -25.45 -23.53 -13.96
C PHE A 384 -24.03 -23.84 -14.43
N ALA A 385 -23.41 -22.88 -15.09
CA ALA A 385 -22.00 -22.93 -15.50
C ALA A 385 -21.14 -21.96 -14.68
N TYR A 386 -19.88 -22.32 -14.46
CA TYR A 386 -18.93 -21.45 -13.78
C TYR A 386 -18.12 -20.64 -14.79
N THR A 387 -18.09 -19.30 -14.67
CA THR A 387 -17.32 -18.43 -15.57
C THR A 387 -16.87 -17.13 -14.88
N LEU A 388 -15.68 -16.65 -15.23
CA LEU A 388 -15.15 -15.36 -14.78
C LEU A 388 -15.61 -14.18 -15.65
N THR A 389 -16.30 -14.46 -16.75
CA THR A 389 -16.80 -13.44 -17.67
C THR A 389 -18.31 -13.33 -17.52
N THR A 390 -18.72 -12.50 -16.56
CA THR A 390 -20.13 -12.24 -16.26
C THR A 390 -20.54 -10.83 -16.70
N PRO A 391 -21.76 -10.65 -17.24
CA PRO A 391 -22.30 -9.32 -17.47
C PRO A 391 -22.54 -8.61 -16.14
N LEU A 392 -22.51 -7.27 -16.15
CA LEU A 392 -22.83 -6.48 -14.96
C LEU A 392 -24.28 -6.74 -14.55
N PRO A 393 -24.55 -7.02 -13.26
CA PRO A 393 -25.91 -7.23 -12.79
C PRO A 393 -26.73 -5.94 -12.90
N GLY A 394 -27.96 -6.05 -13.38
CA GLY A 394 -28.94 -4.98 -13.37
C GLY A 394 -29.56 -4.76 -11.98
N ARG A 395 -30.75 -4.15 -11.96
CA ARG A 395 -31.46 -3.86 -10.70
C ARG A 395 -31.81 -5.14 -9.94
N ASP A 396 -32.28 -6.17 -10.64
CA ASP A 396 -32.70 -7.44 -10.08
C ASP A 396 -31.64 -8.52 -10.38
N GLY A 397 -30.39 -8.25 -9.99
CA GLY A 397 -29.24 -9.06 -10.36
C GLY A 397 -29.32 -10.55 -9.96
N VAL A 398 -30.02 -10.88 -8.86
CA VAL A 398 -30.22 -12.28 -8.45
C VAL A 398 -31.22 -12.97 -9.38
N ASP A 399 -32.29 -12.28 -9.78
CA ASP A 399 -33.24 -12.80 -10.75
C ASP A 399 -32.57 -13.01 -12.11
N GLU A 400 -31.82 -12.03 -12.58
CA GLU A 400 -31.08 -12.12 -13.84
C GLU A 400 -30.10 -13.31 -13.83
N PHE A 401 -29.35 -13.50 -12.75
CA PHE A 401 -28.45 -14.64 -12.58
C PHE A 401 -29.19 -15.98 -12.58
N LEU A 402 -30.23 -16.13 -11.74
CA LEU A 402 -30.90 -17.43 -11.52
C LEU A 402 -31.78 -17.87 -12.70
N PHE A 403 -32.40 -16.94 -13.42
CA PHE A 403 -33.40 -17.26 -14.44
C PHE A 403 -32.95 -16.99 -15.87
N ASP A 404 -32.06 -16.02 -16.09
CA ASP A 404 -31.71 -15.58 -17.45
C ASP A 404 -30.29 -16.01 -17.83
N GLN A 405 -29.30 -15.75 -16.97
CA GLN A 405 -27.88 -15.98 -17.28
C GLN A 405 -27.42 -17.41 -16.99
N GLN A 406 -27.69 -17.91 -15.78
CA GLN A 406 -27.29 -19.24 -15.29
C GLN A 406 -25.79 -19.56 -15.47
N ALA A 407 -24.95 -18.52 -15.52
CA ALA A 407 -23.51 -18.64 -15.64
C ALA A 407 -22.82 -17.53 -14.85
N GLY A 408 -21.85 -17.88 -13.99
CA GLY A 408 -21.03 -16.90 -13.27
C GLY A 408 -20.17 -17.47 -12.16
#